data_AF-A0A926HAF7-F1
#
_entry.id   AF-A0A926HAF7-F1
#
_cell.length_a   1.000
_cell.length_b   1.000
_cell.length_c   1.000
_cell.angle_alpha   90.00
_cell.angle_beta   90.00
_cell.angle_gamma   90.00
#
_symmetry.space_group_name_H-M   'P 1'
#
loop_
_entity.id
_entity.type
_entity.pdbx_description
1 polymer ?
#
loop_
_entity_poly.entity_id
_entity_poly.type
_entity_poly.pdbx_seq_one_letter_code
_entity_poly.pdbx_strand_id
1 'polypeptide(L)'
;MQITQREFNIIDNATRVRADASSFRASHDGAARIEVLRRYEPDVADMLASFGIGERSGQAPRSGSAPFLRFTLEDEQRRLFTVERFEHGAWQRLAEGVPVQKLPAFLV
;
A
#
# COMPACT_ATOMS: atom_id res chain seq x y z
N MET A 1 -12.22 -17.66 -4.17
CA MET A 1 -11.02 -16.95 -3.69
C MET A 1 -11.42 -15.60 -3.14
N GLN A 2 -11.78 -15.56 -1.86
CA GLN A 2 -12.11 -14.33 -1.15
C GLN A 2 -11.16 -14.06 0.02
N ILE A 3 -10.64 -12.84 0.08
CA ILE A 3 -9.92 -12.30 1.22
C ILE A 3 -10.93 -12.05 2.33
N THR A 4 -10.63 -12.58 3.50
CA THR A 4 -11.44 -12.37 4.70
C THR A 4 -11.11 -11.04 5.35
N GLN A 5 -12.09 -10.48 6.05
CA GLN A 5 -11.90 -9.27 6.85
C GLN A 5 -10.74 -9.42 7.86
N ARG A 6 -10.55 -10.62 8.41
CA ARG A 6 -9.45 -10.91 9.35
C ARG A 6 -8.07 -10.71 8.71
N GLU A 7 -7.88 -11.16 7.47
CA GLU A 7 -6.60 -11.03 6.78
C GLU A 7 -6.33 -9.60 6.38
N PHE A 8 -7.35 -8.91 5.87
CA PHE A 8 -7.24 -7.48 5.63
C PHE A 8 -6.86 -6.72 6.90
N ASN A 9 -7.51 -7.01 8.04
CA ASN A 9 -7.21 -6.35 9.31
C ASN A 9 -5.77 -6.62 9.79
N ILE A 10 -5.20 -7.80 9.53
CA ILE A 10 -3.78 -8.08 9.86
C ILE A 10 -2.87 -7.12 9.09
N ILE A 11 -3.10 -6.97 7.79
CA ILE A 11 -2.29 -6.09 6.93
C ILE A 11 -2.54 -4.62 7.23
N ASP A 12 -3.80 -4.21 7.41
CA ASP A 12 -4.16 -2.84 7.74
C ASP A 12 -3.56 -2.41 9.09
N ASN A 13 -3.66 -3.27 10.13
CA ASN A 13 -3.03 -3.00 11.41
C ASN A 13 -1.50 -2.94 11.29
N ALA A 14 -0.88 -3.86 10.55
CA ALA A 14 0.56 -3.82 10.33
C ALA A 14 0.99 -2.54 9.59
N THR A 15 0.22 -2.11 8.59
CA THR A 15 0.45 -0.88 7.83
C THR A 15 0.35 0.35 8.73
N ARG A 16 -0.61 0.37 9.66
CA ARG A 16 -0.80 1.46 10.64
C ARG A 16 0.28 1.50 11.72
N VAL A 17 0.79 0.34 12.16
CA VAL A 17 1.80 0.24 13.23
C VAL A 17 3.19 0.59 12.73
N ARG A 18 3.50 0.32 11.46
CA ARG A 18 4.87 0.41 10.94
C ARG A 18 5.22 1.71 10.25
N ALA A 19 4.25 2.56 9.98
CA ALA A 19 4.45 3.84 9.35
C ALA A 19 4.34 4.94 10.41
N ASP A 20 5.03 6.07 10.21
CA ASP A 20 4.37 7.34 10.41
C ASP A 20 2.99 7.21 9.75
N ALA A 21 1.93 6.96 10.54
CA ALA A 21 0.64 6.45 10.05
C ALA A 21 -0.01 7.34 8.97
N SER A 22 0.54 8.54 8.76
CA SER A 22 0.30 9.48 7.70
C SER A 22 0.73 9.02 6.29
N SER A 23 1.69 8.11 6.12
CA SER A 23 2.32 7.86 4.81
C SER A 23 1.88 6.61 4.05
N PHE A 24 1.07 5.71 4.63
CA PHE A 24 0.60 4.48 3.94
C PHE A 24 -0.89 4.18 4.18
N ARG A 25 -1.50 3.41 3.28
CA ARG A 25 -2.89 2.94 3.38
C ARG A 25 -3.02 1.54 2.76
N ALA A 26 -3.72 0.64 3.46
CA ALA A 26 -4.16 -0.63 2.88
C ALA A 26 -5.58 -0.50 2.29
N SER A 27 -5.83 -1.18 1.18
CA SER A 27 -7.14 -1.39 0.58
C SER A 27 -7.26 -2.83 0.08
N HIS A 28 -8.47 -3.36 -0.03
CA HIS A 28 -8.70 -4.66 -0.66
C HIS A 28 -9.87 -4.57 -1.64
N ASP A 29 -9.86 -5.40 -2.67
CA ASP A 29 -10.90 -5.44 -3.71
C ASP A 29 -12.12 -6.32 -3.30
N GLY A 30 -12.06 -6.93 -2.12
CA GLY A 30 -13.08 -7.86 -1.62
C GLY A 30 -13.06 -9.23 -2.31
N ALA A 31 -12.21 -9.42 -3.31
CA ALA A 31 -12.01 -10.66 -4.02
C ALA A 31 -10.69 -11.29 -3.57
N ALA A 32 -9.62 -11.18 -4.34
CA ALA A 32 -8.39 -11.92 -4.08
C ALA A 32 -7.20 -11.02 -3.75
N ARG A 33 -7.38 -9.70 -3.58
CA ARG A 33 -6.23 -8.78 -3.50
C ARG A 33 -6.32 -7.77 -2.36
N ILE A 34 -5.21 -7.62 -1.65
CA ILE A 34 -4.92 -6.48 -0.78
C ILE A 34 -3.82 -5.65 -1.44
N GLU A 35 -4.04 -4.34 -1.56
CA GLU A 35 -3.05 -3.39 -2.05
C GLU A 35 -2.66 -2.44 -0.91
N VAL A 36 -1.36 -2.18 -0.81
CA VAL A 36 -0.81 -1.17 0.09
C VAL A 36 -0.27 -0.04 -0.78
N LEU A 37 -0.75 1.14 -0.46
CA LEU A 37 -0.48 2.36 -1.21
C LEU A 37 0.30 3.31 -0.31
N ARG A 38 1.30 3.98 -0.88
CA ARG A 38 1.98 5.11 -0.22
C ARG A 38 1.12 6.36 -0.42
N ARG A 39 0.71 6.99 0.68
CA ARG A 39 0.13 8.34 0.65
C ARG A 39 1.23 9.30 0.25
N TYR A 40 0.99 10.09 -0.79
CA TYR A 40 1.83 11.26 -1.02
C TYR A 40 1.49 12.26 0.08
N GLU A 41 2.48 12.61 0.88
CA GLU A 41 2.40 13.85 1.62
C GLU A 41 2.48 14.98 0.59
N PRO A 42 1.54 15.95 0.59
CA PRO A 42 1.73 17.14 -0.21
C PRO A 42 3.09 17.73 0.16
N ASP A 43 3.92 18.03 -0.84
CA ASP A 43 5.20 18.66 -0.60
C ASP A 43 4.96 19.92 0.26
N VAL A 44 5.86 20.20 1.21
CA VAL A 44 5.77 21.44 2.00
C VAL A 44 5.69 22.64 1.06
N ALA A 45 6.35 22.58 -0.10
CA ALA A 45 6.22 23.57 -1.16
C ALA A 45 4.78 23.72 -1.70
N ASP A 46 4.07 22.61 -1.96
CA ASP A 46 2.68 22.63 -2.45
C ASP A 46 1.69 23.08 -1.35
N MET A 47 1.97 22.71 -0.10
CA MET A 47 1.19 23.14 1.05
C MET A 47 1.36 24.63 1.31
N LEU A 48 2.60 25.14 1.33
CA LEU A 48 2.91 26.56 1.47
C LEU A 48 2.35 27.38 0.31
N ALA A 49 2.43 26.89 -0.93
CA ALA A 49 1.82 27.54 -2.09
C ALA A 49 0.29 27.63 -1.98
N SER A 50 -0.36 26.64 -1.36
CA SER A 50 -1.81 26.68 -1.06
C SER A 50 -2.18 27.73 -0.02
N PHE A 51 -1.23 28.12 0.85
CA PHE A 51 -1.35 29.25 1.78
C PHE A 51 -0.81 30.59 1.21
N GLY A 52 -0.43 30.63 -0.08
CA GLY A 52 0.10 31.82 -0.73
C GLY A 52 1.56 32.14 -0.39
N ILE A 53 2.31 31.19 0.19
CA ILE A 53 3.72 31.32 0.56
C ILE A 53 4.56 30.53 -0.45
N GLY A 54 5.22 31.22 -1.39
CA GLY A 54 6.09 30.60 -2.41
C GLY A 54 5.44 30.39 -3.78
N GLU A 55 6.26 30.09 -4.80
CA GLU A 55 5.76 29.79 -6.14
C GLU A 55 4.95 28.49 -6.12
N ARG A 56 3.75 28.54 -6.70
CA ARG A 56 2.96 27.35 -6.96
C ARG A 56 3.74 26.54 -7.98
N SER A 57 4.41 25.47 -7.52
CA SER A 57 4.93 24.46 -8.43
C SER A 57 3.75 24.07 -9.33
N GLY A 58 3.87 24.27 -10.64
CA GLY A 58 2.76 24.03 -11.57
C GLY A 58 2.32 22.56 -11.63
N GLN A 59 2.96 21.69 -10.84
CA GLN A 59 2.48 20.35 -10.60
C GLN A 59 1.30 20.41 -9.64
N ALA A 60 0.16 19.88 -10.09
CA ALA A 60 -0.90 19.54 -9.16
C ALA A 60 -0.30 18.70 -8.03
N PRO A 61 -0.67 18.94 -6.76
CA PRO A 61 -0.39 17.99 -5.70
C PRO A 61 -0.79 16.62 -6.25
N ARG A 62 0.11 15.63 -6.19
CA ARG A 62 -0.23 14.27 -6.60
C ARG A 62 -1.24 13.72 -5.61
N SER A 63 -2.49 14.14 -5.76
CA SER A 63 -3.67 13.57 -5.11
C SER A 63 -3.83 12.18 -5.69
N GLY A 64 -3.13 11.24 -5.09
CA GLY A 64 -3.09 9.87 -5.56
C GLY A 64 -2.23 9.09 -4.60
N SER A 65 -2.72 7.96 -4.11
CA SER A 65 -1.84 7.04 -3.39
C SER A 65 -1.06 6.24 -4.44
N ALA A 66 0.27 6.17 -4.33
CA ALA A 66 1.07 5.34 -5.24
C ALA A 66 0.99 3.86 -4.84
N PRO A 67 0.87 2.92 -5.79
CA PRO A 67 1.07 1.51 -5.50
C PRO A 67 2.45 1.28 -4.90
N PHE A 68 2.49 0.51 -3.81
CA PHE A 68 3.72 0.13 -3.12
C PHE A 68 3.84 -1.39 -3.05
N LEU A 69 2.86 -2.05 -2.44
CA LEU A 69 2.80 -3.51 -2.35
C LEU A 69 1.42 -4.03 -2.74
N ARG A 70 1.40 -5.28 -3.18
CA ARG A 70 0.19 -6.04 -3.50
C ARG A 70 0.36 -7.45 -2.97
N PHE A 71 -0.68 -7.92 -2.29
CA PHE A 71 -0.83 -9.28 -1.82
C PHE A 71 -2.00 -9.92 -2.56
N THR A 72 -1.74 -10.95 -3.36
CA THR A 72 -2.77 -11.68 -4.12
C THR A 72 -2.94 -13.06 -3.54
N LEU A 73 -4.15 -13.42 -3.13
CA LEU A 73 -4.51 -14.75 -2.65
C LEU A 73 -4.35 -15.76 -3.80
N GLU A 74 -3.40 -16.67 -3.63
CA GLU A 74 -3.03 -17.71 -4.61
C GLU A 74 -3.74 -19.04 -4.28
N ASP A 75 -3.78 -19.40 -2.99
CA ASP A 75 -4.39 -20.64 -2.51
C ASP A 75 -5.34 -20.35 -1.35
N GLU A 76 -6.64 -20.62 -1.56
CA GLU A 76 -7.69 -20.39 -0.56
C GLU A 76 -7.72 -21.46 0.54
N GLN A 77 -7.32 -22.69 0.26
CA GLN A 77 -7.30 -23.77 1.26
C GLN A 77 -6.14 -23.58 2.23
N ARG A 78 -4.98 -23.17 1.72
CA ARG A 78 -3.76 -22.95 2.50
C ARG A 78 -3.58 -21.49 2.94
N ARG A 79 -4.45 -20.58 2.49
CA ARG A 79 -4.40 -19.12 2.73
C ARG A 79 -3.02 -18.54 2.40
N LEU A 80 -2.53 -18.87 1.21
CA LEU A 80 -1.23 -18.44 0.70
C LEU A 80 -1.38 -17.29 -0.28
N PHE A 81 -0.42 -16.37 -0.24
CA PHE A 81 -0.43 -15.14 -1.00
C PHE A 81 0.86 -14.99 -1.79
N THR A 82 0.72 -14.48 -3.00
CA THR A 82 1.81 -13.89 -3.76
C THR A 82 2.02 -12.45 -3.31
N VAL A 83 3.27 -12.05 -3.13
CA VAL A 83 3.67 -10.68 -2.77
C VAL A 83 4.33 -10.02 -3.97
N GLU A 84 3.83 -8.87 -4.37
CA GLU A 84 4.39 -8.05 -5.45
C GLU A 84 4.67 -6.63 -4.94
N ARG A 85 5.77 -6.03 -5.38
CA ARG A 85 6.16 -4.65 -5.10
C ARG A 85 6.16 -3.86 -6.39
N PHE A 86 5.62 -2.65 -6.34
CA PHE A 86 5.71 -1.74 -7.46
C PHE A 86 7.05 -1.00 -7.41
N GLU A 87 7.89 -1.20 -8.43
CA GLU A 87 9.21 -0.59 -8.52
C GLU A 87 9.55 -0.31 -9.99
N HIS A 88 10.19 0.83 -10.27
CA HIS A 88 10.60 1.22 -11.63
C HIS A 88 9.46 1.19 -12.68
N GLY A 89 8.22 1.47 -12.27
CA GLY A 89 7.06 1.49 -13.18
C GLY A 89 6.46 0.11 -13.49
N ALA A 90 6.92 -0.96 -12.84
CA ALA A 90 6.41 -2.31 -13.03
C ALA A 90 6.17 -3.02 -11.68
N TRP A 91 5.30 -4.04 -11.71
CA TRP A 91 5.12 -4.95 -10.58
C TRP A 91 6.22 -6.01 -10.61
N GLN A 92 7.00 -6.08 -9.53
CA GLN A 92 8.01 -7.11 -9.32
C GLN A 92 7.52 -8.10 -8.27
N ARG A 93 7.58 -9.38 -8.59
CA ARG A 93 7.22 -10.43 -7.65
C ARG A 93 8.34 -10.61 -6.63
N LEU A 94 8.01 -10.47 -5.35
CA LEU A 94 8.95 -10.63 -4.24
C LEU A 94 8.94 -12.04 -3.67
N ALA A 95 7.74 -12.64 -3.54
CA ALA A 95 7.57 -13.95 -2.94
C ALA A 95 6.25 -14.61 -3.37
N GLU A 96 6.21 -15.94 -3.30
CA GLU A 96 5.05 -16.79 -3.58
C GLU A 96 4.81 -17.73 -2.39
N GLY A 97 3.60 -18.24 -2.24
CA GLY A 97 3.30 -19.19 -1.17
C GLY A 97 3.44 -18.61 0.24
N VAL A 98 3.23 -17.30 0.43
CA VAL A 98 3.43 -16.64 1.73
C VAL A 98 2.14 -16.71 2.57
N PRO A 99 2.19 -17.25 3.80
CA PRO A 99 1.02 -17.26 4.67
C PRO A 99 0.73 -15.85 5.22
N VAL A 100 -0.54 -15.54 5.49
CA VAL A 100 -0.98 -14.19 5.92
C VAL A 100 -0.18 -13.65 7.12
N GLN A 101 0.24 -14.50 8.06
CA GLN A 101 0.96 -14.08 9.25
C GLN A 101 2.36 -13.54 8.95
N LYS A 102 2.94 -13.90 7.79
CA LYS A 102 4.28 -13.46 7.35
C LYS A 102 4.22 -12.26 6.41
N LEU A 103 3.07 -11.93 5.83
CA LEU A 103 2.91 -10.77 4.95
C LEU A 103 3.30 -9.43 5.59
N PRO A 104 3.04 -9.16 6.89
CA PRO A 104 3.51 -7.94 7.54
C PRO A 104 5.02 -7.71 7.45
N ALA A 105 5.82 -8.77 7.34
CA ALA A 105 7.27 -8.67 7.23
C ALA A 105 7.74 -8.15 5.86
N PHE A 106 6.84 -7.96 4.88
CA PHE A 106 7.14 -7.34 3.59
C PHE A 106 6.85 -5.83 3.59
N LEU A 107 6.23 -5.32 4.65
CA LEU A 107 5.98 -3.88 4.83
C LEU A 107 7.22 -3.15 5.40
N VAL A 108 8.45 -3.65 5.19
CA VAL A 108 9.71 -3.06 5.70
C VAL A 108 10.32 -2.17 4.64
#